data_AF-A0A938IJ95-F1
#
_entry.id   AF-A0A938IJ95-F1
#
_cell.length_a   1.000
_cell.length_b   1.000
_cell.length_c   1.000
_cell.angle_alpha   90.00
_cell.angle_beta   90.00
_cell.angle_gamma   90.00
#
_symmetry.space_group_name_H-M   'P 1'
#
loop_
_entity.id
_entity.type
_entity.pdbx_description
1 polymer ?
#
loop_
_entity_poly.entity_id
_entity_poly.type
_entity_poly.pdbx_seq_one_letter_code
_entity_poly.pdbx_strand_id
1 'polypeptide(L)'
;MPMLGAHMSVSGGFFKAVEAAAALGMETVQILTHSPSRWAVEPRIPETRIESFRAAIAASGIDRTAAHASYLISLAAQPPRRSRPRPVGRARRGVSSRGGPPE
;
A
#
# COMPACT_ATOMS: atom_id res chain seq x y z
N MET A 1 -31.97 -4.88 -2.63
CA MET A 1 -31.57 -4.10 -1.44
C MET A 1 -30.16 -3.57 -1.65
N PRO A 2 -29.82 -2.36 -1.18
CA PRO A 2 -28.45 -1.85 -1.29
C PRO A 2 -27.51 -2.65 -0.39
N MET A 3 -26.31 -2.95 -0.87
CA MET A 3 -25.29 -3.63 -0.08
C MET A 3 -24.55 -2.64 0.80
N LEU A 4 -24.42 -2.93 2.09
CA LEU A 4 -23.69 -2.09 3.04
C LEU A 4 -22.42 -2.76 3.54
N GLY A 5 -21.35 -1.98 3.59
CA GLY A 5 -20.03 -2.43 4.02
C GLY A 5 -19.03 -1.29 4.15
N ALA A 6 -17.81 -1.63 4.51
CA ALA A 6 -16.75 -0.66 4.79
C ALA A 6 -15.39 -1.09 4.27
N HIS A 7 -14.46 -0.13 4.24
CA HIS A 7 -13.05 -0.42 4.03
C HIS A 7 -12.43 -0.98 5.31
N MET A 8 -11.95 -2.23 5.25
CA MET A 8 -11.45 -2.94 6.42
C MET A 8 -9.93 -3.13 6.37
N SER A 9 -9.32 -3.03 7.55
CA SER A 9 -7.90 -3.27 7.74
C SER A 9 -7.54 -4.73 7.47
N VAL A 10 -6.48 -4.94 6.68
CA VAL A 10 -5.89 -6.26 6.40
C VAL A 10 -4.70 -6.58 7.31
N SER A 11 -4.52 -5.81 8.39
CA SER A 11 -3.42 -6.01 9.32
C SER A 11 -3.48 -7.41 9.93
N GLY A 12 -2.42 -8.19 9.73
CA GLY A 12 -2.36 -9.59 10.17
C GLY A 12 -3.05 -10.61 9.24
N GLY A 13 -3.52 -10.19 8.05
CA GLY A 13 -4.05 -11.10 7.01
C GLY A 13 -5.34 -10.58 6.35
N PHE A 14 -5.59 -11.00 5.11
CA PHE A 14 -6.81 -10.61 4.38
C PHE A 14 -8.08 -11.19 5.02
N PHE A 15 -8.00 -12.41 5.55
CA PHE A 15 -9.12 -13.08 6.21
C PHE A 15 -9.67 -12.25 7.39
N LYS A 16 -8.82 -11.56 8.15
CA LYS A 16 -9.23 -10.71 9.28
C LYS A 16 -10.15 -9.56 8.87
N ALA A 17 -9.95 -9.02 7.67
CA ALA A 17 -10.82 -7.98 7.14
C ALA A 17 -12.24 -8.51 6.90
N VAL A 18 -12.36 -9.76 6.45
CA VAL A 18 -13.63 -10.45 6.25
C VAL A 18 -14.30 -10.77 7.59
N GLU A 19 -13.55 -11.34 8.53
CA GLU A 19 -14.04 -11.64 9.88
C GLU A 19 -14.58 -10.38 10.58
N ALA A 20 -13.84 -9.27 10.49
CA ALA A 20 -14.26 -8.00 11.07
C ALA A 20 -15.54 -7.45 10.42
N ALA A 21 -15.63 -7.52 9.08
CA ALA A 21 -16.83 -7.08 8.37
C ALA A 21 -18.05 -7.96 8.70
N ALA A 22 -17.86 -9.28 8.77
CA ALA A 22 -18.91 -10.23 9.14
C ALA A 22 -19.40 -10.03 10.58
N ALA A 23 -18.48 -9.78 11.52
CA ALA A 23 -18.82 -9.48 12.92
C ALA A 23 -19.66 -8.21 13.08
N LEU A 24 -19.57 -7.28 12.12
CA LEU A 24 -20.35 -6.05 12.07
C LEU A 24 -21.64 -6.17 11.24
N GLY A 25 -21.98 -7.38 10.76
CA GLY A 25 -23.18 -7.62 9.95
C GLY A 25 -23.14 -6.99 8.56
N MET A 26 -21.94 -6.78 8.00
CA MET A 26 -21.78 -6.22 6.66
C MET A 26 -21.98 -7.29 5.58
N GLU A 27 -22.50 -6.86 4.42
CA GLU A 27 -22.72 -7.72 3.25
C GLU A 27 -21.56 -7.60 2.24
N THR A 28 -20.76 -6.55 2.34
CA THR A 28 -19.59 -6.31 1.49
C THR A 28 -18.39 -5.78 2.26
N VAL A 29 -17.19 -5.98 1.71
CA VAL A 29 -15.94 -5.50 2.28
C VAL A 29 -14.99 -4.99 1.20
N GLN A 30 -14.35 -3.85 1.45
CA GLN A 30 -13.26 -3.34 0.62
C GLN A 30 -11.92 -3.52 1.32
N ILE A 31 -10.90 -4.01 0.64
CA ILE A 31 -9.55 -4.22 1.19
C ILE A 31 -8.45 -3.59 0.34
N LEU A 32 -7.29 -3.35 0.96
CA LEU A 32 -6.04 -3.06 0.25
C LEU A 32 -5.30 -4.38 0.00
N THR A 33 -4.81 -4.57 -1.23
CA THR A 33 -4.05 -5.79 -1.59
C THR A 33 -2.57 -5.69 -1.22
N HIS A 34 -2.09 -4.48 -0.95
CA HIS A 34 -0.73 -4.17 -0.50
C HIS A 34 -0.68 -2.80 0.20
N SER A 35 0.51 -2.40 0.65
CA SER A 35 0.71 -1.09 1.29
C SER A 35 0.46 0.06 0.30
N PRO A 36 -0.51 0.97 0.57
CA PRO A 36 -0.89 2.02 -0.37
C PRO A 36 0.09 3.20 -0.44
N SER A 37 1.13 3.19 0.40
CA SER A 37 2.14 4.25 0.49
C SER A 37 3.53 3.79 0.03
N ARG A 38 3.63 2.60 -0.57
CA ARG A 38 4.90 2.04 -1.07
C ARG A 38 4.73 1.53 -2.49
N TRP A 39 5.76 1.74 -3.31
CA TRP A 39 5.87 1.16 -4.65
C TRP A 39 6.32 -0.29 -4.64
N ALA A 40 7.13 -0.66 -3.65
CA ALA A 40 7.59 -2.03 -3.50
C ALA A 40 6.41 -2.91 -3.08
N VAL A 41 6.01 -3.80 -3.99
CA VAL A 41 4.99 -4.82 -3.79
C VAL A 41 5.61 -6.19 -3.91
N GLU A 42 5.11 -7.13 -3.11
CA GLU A 42 5.41 -8.54 -3.29
C GLU A 42 4.88 -8.97 -4.68
N PRO A 43 5.71 -9.57 -5.55
CA PRO A 43 5.29 -9.96 -6.90
C PRO A 43 4.14 -10.97 -6.91
N ARG A 44 4.03 -11.80 -5.88
CA ARG A 44 2.97 -12.80 -5.76
C ARG A 44 2.45 -12.90 -4.33
N ILE A 45 1.13 -12.92 -4.20
CA ILE A 45 0.46 -13.21 -2.93
C ILE A 45 0.63 -14.71 -2.63
N PRO A 46 1.11 -15.11 -1.44
CA PRO A 46 1.21 -16.52 -1.05
C PRO A 46 -0.15 -17.23 -1.12
N GLU A 47 -0.17 -18.46 -1.62
CA GLU A 47 -1.42 -19.22 -1.81
C GLU A 47 -2.18 -19.42 -0.48
N THR A 48 -1.46 -19.64 0.62
CA THR A 48 -2.04 -19.74 1.97
C THR A 48 -2.84 -18.50 2.37
N ARG A 49 -2.45 -17.31 1.91
CA ARG A 49 -3.18 -16.06 2.17
C ARG A 49 -4.45 -15.96 1.30
N ILE A 50 -4.41 -16.51 0.09
CA ILE A 50 -5.56 -16.58 -0.82
C ILE A 50 -6.57 -17.59 -0.29
N GLU A 51 -6.12 -18.78 0.11
CA GLU A 51 -6.94 -19.85 0.69
C GLU A 51 -7.64 -19.39 1.97
N SER A 52 -6.90 -18.79 2.91
CA SER A 52 -7.50 -18.27 4.16
C SER A 52 -8.53 -17.17 3.90
N PHE A 53 -8.29 -16.28 2.92
CA PHE A 53 -9.27 -15.28 2.51
C PHE A 53 -10.54 -15.91 1.91
N ARG A 54 -10.38 -16.87 1.00
CA ARG A 54 -11.51 -17.60 0.40
C ARG A 54 -12.32 -18.35 1.44
N ALA A 55 -11.64 -19.02 2.37
CA ALA A 55 -12.28 -19.75 3.46
C ALA A 55 -13.08 -18.81 4.37
N ALA A 56 -12.52 -17.64 4.72
CA ALA A 56 -13.23 -16.64 5.51
C ALA A 56 -14.45 -16.08 4.79
N ILE A 57 -14.37 -15.82 3.48
CA ILE A 57 -15.54 -15.40 2.68
C ILE A 57 -16.63 -16.48 2.71
N ALA A 58 -16.26 -17.74 2.42
CA ALA A 58 -17.20 -18.85 2.40
C ALA A 58 -17.86 -19.13 3.76
N ALA A 59 -17.14 -18.89 4.86
CA ALA A 59 -17.66 -19.01 6.22
C ALA A 59 -18.43 -17.77 6.70
N SER A 60 -18.44 -16.69 5.92
CA SER A 60 -19.11 -15.43 6.25
C SER A 60 -20.41 -15.23 5.47
N GLY A 61 -21.16 -14.19 5.82
CA GLY A 61 -22.29 -13.70 5.02
C GLY A 61 -21.92 -12.68 3.94
N ILE A 62 -20.63 -12.51 3.63
CA ILE A 62 -20.17 -11.49 2.66
C ILE A 62 -20.38 -11.99 1.23
N ASP A 63 -21.17 -11.26 0.45
CA ASP A 63 -21.49 -11.61 -0.94
C ASP A 63 -20.55 -10.92 -1.96
N ARG A 64 -20.03 -9.73 -1.64
CA ARG A 64 -19.16 -8.97 -2.57
C ARG A 64 -17.92 -8.43 -1.89
N THR A 65 -16.80 -8.48 -2.61
CA THR A 65 -15.52 -7.91 -2.17
C THR A 65 -15.01 -6.89 -3.18
N ALA A 66 -14.33 -5.85 -2.68
CA ALA A 66 -13.72 -4.81 -3.51
C ALA A 66 -12.24 -4.64 -3.14
N ALA A 67 -11.41 -4.33 -4.14
CA ALA A 67 -10.00 -4.01 -3.93
C ALA A 67 -9.78 -2.52 -4.17
N HIS A 68 -9.12 -1.85 -3.22
CA HIS A 68 -8.66 -0.48 -3.41
C HIS A 68 -7.21 -0.48 -3.91
N ALA A 69 -6.94 0.31 -4.94
CA ALA A 69 -5.59 0.47 -5.48
C ALA A 69 -4.73 1.36 -4.56
N SER A 70 -3.41 1.35 -4.76
CA SER A 70 -2.50 2.25 -4.05
C SER A 70 -2.76 3.71 -4.43
N TYR A 71 -2.72 4.60 -3.43
CA TYR A 71 -2.88 6.05 -3.64
C TYR A 71 -1.70 6.67 -4.39
N LEU A 72 -0.58 5.94 -4.54
CA LEU A 72 0.56 6.37 -5.34
C LEU A 72 0.28 6.31 -6.85
N ILE A 73 -0.70 5.52 -7.27
CA ILE A 73 -1.06 5.40 -8.68
C ILE A 73 -1.80 6.67 -9.11
N SER A 74 -1.16 7.43 -10.01
CA SER A 74 -1.79 8.56 -10.68
C SER A 74 -1.74 8.34 -12.18
N LEU A 75 -2.86 7.90 -12.76
CA LEU A 75 -2.99 7.63 -14.20
C LEU A 75 -2.90 8.91 -15.05
N ALA A 76 -3.16 10.07 -14.44
CA ALA A 76 -3.10 11.38 -15.07
C ALA A 76 -1.81 12.15 -14.71
N ALA A 77 -0.82 11.48 -14.09
CA ALA A 77 0.44 12.14 -13.77
C ALA A 77 1.13 12.62 -15.05
N GLN A 78 1.50 13.91 -15.07
CA GLN A 78 2.39 14.39 -16.10
C GLN A 78 3.77 13.75 -15.91
N PRO A 79 4.45 13.33 -16.99
CA PRO A 79 5.82 12.86 -16.86
C PRO A 79 6.65 13.95 -16.18
N PRO A 80 7.61 13.57 -15.31
CA PRO A 80 8.45 14.54 -14.65
C PRO A 80 9.05 15.46 -15.70
N ARG A 81 8.84 16.76 -15.54
CA ARG A 81 9.36 17.77 -16.46
C ARG A 81 10.87 17.56 -16.53
N ARG A 82 11.36 17.08 -17.68
CA ARG A 82 12.79 16.82 -17.90
C ARG A 82 13.52 18.12 -17.61
N SER A 83 14.14 18.23 -16.43
CA SER A 83 15.02 19.35 -16.15
C SER A 83 16.14 19.27 -17.18
N ARG A 84 16.44 20.41 -17.82
CA ARG A 84 17.62 20.51 -18.70
C ARG A 84 18.79 19.90 -17.94
N PRO A 85 19.67 19.09 -18.57
CA PRO A 85 20.84 18.57 -17.89
C PRO A 85 21.53 19.75 -17.21
N ARG A 86 21.66 19.68 -15.88
CA ARG A 86 22.48 20.65 -15.16
C ARG A 86 23.86 20.58 -15.81
N PRO A 87 24.41 21.68 -16.33
CA PRO A 87 25.77 21.64 -16.83
C PRO A 87 26.66 21.12 -15.69
N VAL A 88 27.36 20.01 -15.94
CA VAL A 88 28.45 19.53 -15.09
C VAL A 88 29.43 20.69 -14.96
N GLY A 89 29.42 21.35 -13.80
CA GLY A 89 30.03 22.66 -13.71
C GLY A 89 29.95 23.32 -12.34
N ARG A 90 30.20 22.58 -11.25
CA ARG A 90 30.97 23.10 -10.10
C ARG A 90 31.28 21.97 -9.13
N ALA A 91 32.45 21.36 -9.30
CA ALA A 91 33.19 20.85 -8.16
C ALA A 91 33.51 22.05 -7.26
N ARG A 92 32.70 22.29 -6.22
CA ARG A 92 33.13 23.12 -5.10
C ARG A 92 34.00 22.22 -4.22
N ARG A 93 35.31 22.46 -4.36
CA ARG A 93 36.42 21.99 -3.54
C ARG A 93 36.02 21.84 -2.08
N GLY A 94 36.43 20.72 -1.49
CA GLY A 94 36.39 20.54 -0.04
C GLY A 94 37.15 21.66 0.65
N VAL A 95 36.53 22.24 1.68
CA VAL A 95 37.24 22.94 2.74
C VAL A 95 37.33 21.94 3.89
N SER A 96 38.49 21.29 3.97
CA SER A 96 38.94 20.63 5.20
C SER A 96 39.23 21.73 6.21
N SER A 97 38.38 21.91 7.20
CA SER A 97 38.71 22.68 8.41
C SER A 97 39.54 21.79 9.32
N ARG A 98 40.86 21.95 9.25
CA ARG A 98 41.78 21.52 10.31
C ARG A 98 41.54 22.36 11.57
N GLY A 99 41.63 21.72 12.73
CA GLY A 99 42.19 22.30 13.95
C GLY A 99 41.23 22.95 14.93
N GLY A 100 40.79 22.17 15.93
CA GLY A 100 40.45 22.68 17.26
C GLY A 100 41.40 22.03 18.28
N PRO A 101 42.01 22.79 19.22
CA PRO A 101 43.00 22.28 20.15
C PRO A 101 42.38 21.43 21.29
N PRO A 102 43.20 20.63 22.00
CA PRO A 102 42.72 19.71 23.02
C PRO A 102 42.42 20.42 24.36
N GLU A 103 41.32 20.02 25.00
CA GLU A 103 41.17 19.89 26.45
C GLU A 103 40.66 18.47 26.76
#